data_AF-A0A2T0KAH6-F1
#
_entry.id   AF-A0A2T0KAH6-F1
#
_cell.length_a   1.000
_cell.length_b   1.000
_cell.length_c   1.000
_cell.angle_alpha   90.00
_cell.angle_beta   90.00
_cell.angle_gamma   90.00
#
_symmetry.space_group_name_H-M   'P 1'
#
loop_
_entity.id
_entity.type
_entity.pdbx_description
1 polymer ?
#
loop_
_entity_poly.entity_id
_entity_poly.type
_entity_poly.pdbx_seq_one_letter_code
_entity_poly.pdbx_strand_id
1 'polypeptide(L)'
;MRLIDRLGRLPLVIAIGWIVAAFLAVTVGVVGIGLVGSGLLTSRTGEPVSENEVRRALEEIGEPSGSPSAEVTPSPATTAETARSVPTEGGIVVADCRRILSLSPAQGFEVHDQKADEGEFRAVGGHRKVEVELTGCDRGMPRIAVTVDD
;
A
#
# COMPACT_ATOMS: atom_id res chain seq x y z
N MET A 1 -38.14 -12.71 54.84
CA MET A 1 -36.92 -13.36 54.30
C MET A 1 -36.79 -13.41 52.78
N ARG A 2 -37.79 -13.08 51.94
CA ARG A 2 -37.67 -13.18 50.45
C ARG A 2 -37.31 -11.88 49.71
N LEU A 3 -37.19 -10.75 50.42
CA LEU A 3 -36.93 -9.44 49.79
C LEU A 3 -35.42 -9.17 49.60
N ILE A 4 -34.58 -9.65 50.53
CA ILE A 4 -33.12 -9.45 50.52
C ILE A 4 -32.44 -10.30 49.43
N ASP A 5 -32.92 -11.52 49.17
CA ASP A 5 -32.42 -12.37 48.08
C ASP A 5 -32.66 -11.77 46.69
N ARG A 6 -33.74 -11.00 46.48
CA ARG A 6 -34.03 -10.39 45.17
C ARG A 6 -33.13 -9.19 44.86
N LEU A 7 -32.74 -8.40 45.88
CA LEU A 7 -31.90 -7.21 45.69
C LEU A 7 -30.45 -7.56 45.34
N GLY A 8 -29.92 -8.71 45.75
CA GLY A 8 -28.57 -9.15 45.36
C GLY A 8 -28.52 -9.89 44.03
N ARG A 9 -29.61 -10.60 43.66
CA ARG A 9 -29.66 -11.41 42.44
C ARG A 9 -29.88 -10.59 41.17
N LEU A 10 -30.71 -9.55 41.23
CA LEU A 10 -30.95 -8.65 40.09
C LEU A 10 -29.68 -7.94 39.58
N PRO A 11 -28.89 -7.24 40.42
CA PRO A 11 -27.65 -6.62 39.97
C PRO A 11 -26.60 -7.66 39.55
N LEU A 12 -26.56 -8.83 40.20
CA LEU A 12 -25.69 -9.94 39.80
C LEU A 12 -26.05 -10.46 38.39
N VAL A 13 -27.33 -10.67 38.10
CA VAL A 13 -27.79 -11.12 36.78
C VAL A 13 -27.51 -10.06 35.71
N ILE A 14 -27.68 -8.78 36.03
CA ILE A 14 -27.34 -7.68 35.12
C ILE A 14 -25.82 -7.65 34.86
N ALA A 15 -25.00 -7.78 35.90
CA ALA A 15 -23.55 -7.81 35.77
C ALA A 15 -23.08 -9.01 34.93
N ILE A 16 -23.62 -10.21 35.19
CA ILE A 16 -23.33 -11.41 34.41
C ILE A 16 -23.78 -11.23 32.95
N GLY A 17 -24.98 -10.69 32.73
CA GLY A 17 -25.48 -10.40 31.39
C GLY A 17 -24.57 -9.44 30.61
N TRP A 18 -24.08 -8.39 31.27
CA TRP A 18 -23.11 -7.46 30.68
C TRP A 18 -21.77 -8.11 30.37
N ILE A 19 -21.25 -8.96 31.25
CA ILE A 19 -20.01 -9.71 31.01
C ILE A 19 -20.17 -10.63 29.80
N VAL A 20 -21.28 -11.36 29.71
CA VAL A 20 -21.58 -12.24 28.57
C VAL A 20 -21.69 -11.44 27.27
N ALA A 21 -22.39 -10.30 27.29
CA ALA A 21 -22.50 -9.43 26.12
C ALA A 21 -21.14 -8.88 25.67
N ALA A 22 -20.31 -8.43 26.61
CA ALA A 22 -18.96 -7.95 26.31
C ALA A 22 -18.08 -9.07 25.72
N PHE A 23 -18.17 -10.28 26.28
CA PHE A 23 -17.43 -11.43 25.76
C PHE A 23 -17.86 -11.77 24.33
N LEU A 24 -19.16 -11.81 24.05
CA LEU A 24 -19.69 -12.03 22.71
C LEU A 24 -19.18 -10.96 21.73
N ALA A 25 -19.24 -9.68 22.11
CA ALA A 25 -18.73 -8.59 21.28
C ALA A 25 -17.24 -8.74 20.95
N VAL A 26 -16.41 -9.10 21.94
CA VAL A 26 -14.97 -9.35 21.74
C VAL A 26 -14.75 -10.55 20.82
N THR A 27 -15.47 -11.66 20.99
CA THR A 27 -15.32 -12.83 20.11
C THR A 27 -15.66 -12.52 18.66
N VAL A 28 -16.72 -11.74 18.41
CA VAL A 28 -17.08 -11.28 17.06
C VAL A 28 -15.96 -10.41 16.47
N GLY A 29 -15.40 -9.49 17.25
CA GLY A 29 -14.26 -8.68 16.83
C GLY A 29 -13.03 -9.50 16.47
N VAL A 30 -12.65 -10.47 17.33
CA VAL A 30 -11.50 -11.36 17.10
C VAL A 30 -11.68 -12.22 15.85
N VAL A 31 -12.88 -12.76 15.63
CA VAL A 31 -13.20 -13.53 14.41
C VAL A 31 -13.13 -12.64 13.17
N GLY A 32 -13.67 -11.42 13.23
CA GLY A 32 -13.61 -10.45 12.13
C GLY A 32 -12.17 -10.09 11.75
N ILE A 33 -11.32 -9.78 12.74
CA ILE A 33 -9.90 -9.49 12.52
C ILE A 33 -9.17 -10.73 12.00
N GLY A 34 -9.48 -11.91 12.53
CA GLY A 34 -8.89 -13.18 12.09
C GLY A 34 -9.20 -13.53 10.63
N LEU A 35 -10.41 -13.21 10.14
CA LEU A 35 -10.76 -13.38 8.72
C LEU A 35 -9.92 -12.48 7.81
N VAL A 36 -9.77 -11.20 8.16
CA VAL A 36 -8.90 -10.27 7.43
C VAL A 36 -7.43 -10.69 7.52
N GLY A 37 -7.00 -11.11 8.72
CA GLY A 37 -5.65 -11.57 9.00
C GLY A 37 -5.30 -12.88 8.30
N SER A 38 -6.22 -13.83 8.14
CA SER A 38 -5.97 -15.11 7.48
C SER A 38 -5.58 -14.96 6.01
N GLY A 39 -6.05 -13.91 5.33
CA GLY A 39 -5.60 -13.53 3.99
C GLY A 39 -4.19 -12.93 3.94
N LEU A 40 -3.71 -12.36 5.04
CA LEU A 40 -2.36 -11.77 5.17
C LEU A 40 -1.34 -12.73 5.79
N LEU A 41 -1.79 -13.63 6.66
CA LEU A 41 -0.95 -14.54 7.45
C LEU A 41 -0.73 -15.89 6.74
N THR A 42 -1.66 -16.35 5.91
CA THR A 42 -1.44 -17.54 5.05
C THR A 42 -0.31 -17.29 4.04
N SER A 43 -0.10 -16.03 3.63
CA SER A 43 0.99 -15.63 2.72
C SER A 43 2.34 -15.46 3.41
N ARG A 44 2.45 -15.68 4.73
CA ARG A 44 3.68 -15.45 5.49
C ARG A 44 4.25 -16.74 6.07
N THR A 45 4.34 -17.81 5.27
CA THR A 45 5.47 -18.74 5.39
C THR A 45 6.66 -18.14 4.63
N GLY A 46 7.03 -16.91 5.00
CA GLY A 46 8.25 -16.27 4.56
C GLY A 46 9.39 -16.91 5.33
N GLU A 47 9.95 -17.98 4.79
CA GLU A 47 11.33 -18.32 5.09
C GLU A 47 12.15 -17.04 4.83
N PRO A 48 12.91 -16.52 5.81
CA PRO A 48 13.74 -15.36 5.55
C PRO A 48 14.71 -15.73 4.42
N VAL A 49 14.60 -15.03 3.29
CA VAL A 49 15.54 -15.22 2.17
C VAL A 49 16.95 -15.03 2.73
N SER A 50 17.75 -16.10 2.67
CA SER A 50 19.07 -16.08 3.29
C SER A 50 19.97 -15.07 2.57
N GLU A 51 20.85 -14.38 3.30
CA GLU A 51 21.76 -13.38 2.71
C GLU A 51 22.57 -13.95 1.54
N ASN A 52 22.85 -15.26 1.55
CA ASN A 52 23.56 -15.93 0.46
C ASN A 52 22.72 -16.03 -0.82
N GLU A 53 21.40 -16.16 -0.70
CA GLU A 53 20.49 -16.20 -1.84
C GLU A 53 20.28 -14.80 -2.42
N VAL A 54 20.19 -13.78 -1.58
CA VAL A 54 20.20 -12.35 -2.00
C VAL A 54 21.52 -12.00 -2.70
N ARG A 55 22.66 -12.40 -2.13
CA ARG A 55 23.97 -12.10 -2.71
C ARG A 55 24.17 -12.81 -4.04
N ARG A 56 23.70 -14.05 -4.17
CA ARG A 56 23.73 -14.78 -5.44
C ARG A 56 22.82 -14.15 -6.49
N ALA A 57 21.64 -13.67 -6.10
CA ALA A 57 20.76 -12.92 -6.99
C ALA A 57 21.35 -11.56 -7.39
N LEU A 58 22.03 -10.85 -6.48
CA LEU A 58 22.73 -9.60 -6.80
C LEU A 58 23.94 -9.82 -7.72
N GLU A 59 24.70 -10.90 -7.52
CA GLU A 59 25.80 -11.28 -8.40
C GLU A 59 25.31 -11.71 -9.79
N GLU A 60 24.13 -12.34 -9.86
CA GLU A 60 23.48 -12.71 -11.13
C GLU A 60 22.91 -11.49 -11.88
N ILE A 61 22.44 -10.47 -11.15
CA ILE A 61 21.95 -9.21 -11.74
C ILE A 61 23.12 -8.32 -12.19
N GLY A 62 24.30 -8.46 -11.58
CA GLY A 62 25.50 -7.68 -11.90
C GLY A 62 25.33 -6.20 -11.54
N GLU A 63 26.42 -5.55 -11.12
CA GLU A 63 26.41 -4.10 -10.91
C GLU A 63 25.99 -3.37 -12.21
N PRO A 64 24.99 -2.47 -12.19
CA PRO A 64 24.80 -1.54 -13.28
C PRO A 64 25.92 -0.49 -13.25
N SER A 65 27.12 -0.90 -13.66
CA SER A 65 28.18 0.01 -14.07
C SER A 65 27.85 0.49 -15.48
N GLY A 66 27.12 1.60 -15.61
CA GLY A 66 26.87 2.16 -16.93
C GLY A 66 25.94 3.36 -16.94
N SER A 67 26.54 4.53 -17.13
CA SER A 67 25.89 5.74 -17.65
C SER A 67 24.91 5.40 -18.78
N PRO A 68 23.68 5.98 -18.85
CA PRO A 68 22.72 5.62 -19.88
C PRO A 68 23.13 6.23 -21.22
N SER A 69 23.90 5.49 -22.01
CA SER A 69 24.09 5.77 -23.43
C SER A 69 23.88 4.48 -24.24
N ALA A 70 22.84 4.53 -25.07
CA ALA A 70 22.59 3.81 -26.31
C ALA A 70 22.20 2.31 -26.32
N GLU A 71 21.09 2.10 -27.04
CA GLU A 71 20.72 1.00 -27.94
C GLU A 71 20.16 -0.31 -27.33
N VAL A 72 18.83 -0.45 -27.40
CA VAL A 72 18.13 -1.73 -27.17
C VAL A 72 17.50 -2.20 -28.49
N THR A 73 17.94 -3.37 -28.96
CA THR A 73 17.40 -4.11 -30.11
C THR A 73 15.91 -4.43 -29.92
N PRO A 74 15.04 -4.28 -30.93
CA PRO A 74 13.61 -4.55 -30.77
C PRO A 74 13.33 -6.06 -30.77
N SER A 75 12.76 -6.56 -29.67
CA SER A 75 12.10 -7.88 -29.59
C SER A 75 10.62 -7.74 -30.02
N PRO A 76 9.97 -8.75 -30.62
CA PRO A 76 8.69 -8.57 -31.32
C PRO A 76 7.57 -8.13 -30.38
N ALA A 77 6.93 -7.03 -30.77
CA ALA A 77 5.84 -6.39 -30.06
C ALA A 77 4.63 -7.31 -29.88
N THR A 78 4.31 -7.63 -28.63
CA THR A 78 2.90 -7.71 -28.23
C THR A 78 2.54 -6.28 -27.80
N THR A 79 1.44 -5.72 -28.31
CA THR A 79 0.96 -4.37 -27.99
C THR A 79 0.51 -4.30 -26.52
N ALA A 80 1.45 -4.43 -25.59
CA ALA A 80 1.28 -4.12 -24.19
C ALA A 80 1.66 -2.64 -24.03
N GLU A 81 0.69 -1.85 -23.59
CA GLU A 81 0.93 -0.48 -23.17
C GLU A 81 1.95 -0.54 -22.04
N THR A 82 3.18 -0.10 -22.33
CA THR A 82 4.30 -0.35 -21.42
C THR A 82 4.18 0.61 -20.24
N ALA A 83 3.86 0.06 -19.07
CA ALA A 83 3.90 0.82 -17.83
C ALA A 83 5.33 1.37 -17.60
N ARG A 84 5.41 2.63 -17.17
CA ARG A 84 6.66 3.35 -16.88
C ARG A 84 6.65 3.90 -15.48
N SER A 85 7.79 3.82 -14.83
CA SER A 85 8.07 4.46 -13.55
C SER A 85 8.69 5.84 -13.79
N VAL A 86 8.12 6.87 -13.16
CA VAL A 86 8.62 8.25 -13.18
C VAL A 86 8.91 8.67 -11.74
N PRO A 87 10.17 9.00 -11.41
CA PRO A 87 10.51 9.53 -10.09
C PRO A 87 10.06 10.99 -9.97
N THR A 88 9.52 11.34 -8.80
CA THR A 88 9.20 12.70 -8.40
C THR A 88 9.80 12.98 -7.02
N GLU A 89 9.71 14.21 -6.57
CA GLU A 89 10.15 14.57 -5.21
C GLU A 89 9.31 13.86 -4.13
N GLY A 90 8.00 13.71 -4.38
CA GLY A 90 7.05 13.10 -3.46
C GLY A 90 7.05 11.57 -3.48
N GLY A 91 7.69 10.93 -4.46
CA GLY A 91 7.71 9.47 -4.59
C GLY A 91 7.96 8.94 -6.00
N ILE A 92 7.55 7.71 -6.25
CA ILE A 92 7.57 7.08 -7.58
C ILE A 92 6.13 6.96 -8.09
N VAL A 93 5.93 7.39 -9.34
CA VAL A 93 4.67 7.21 -10.08
C VAL A 93 4.86 6.11 -11.10
N VAL A 94 3.98 5.12 -11.12
CA VAL A 94 3.93 4.12 -12.19
C VAL A 94 2.67 4.37 -12.99
N ALA A 95 2.79 4.59 -14.29
CA ALA A 95 1.67 4.87 -15.18
C ALA A 95 1.84 4.15 -16.52
N ASP A 96 0.73 3.83 -17.18
CA ASP A 96 0.67 3.57 -18.60
C ASP A 96 0.01 4.78 -19.31
N CYS A 97 -0.15 4.71 -20.63
CA CYS A 97 -0.72 5.81 -21.40
C CYS A 97 -2.22 6.07 -21.14
N ARG A 98 -2.92 5.19 -20.41
CA ARG A 98 -4.33 5.35 -20.05
C ARG A 98 -4.50 5.82 -18.62
N ARG A 99 -3.59 5.44 -17.72
CA ARG A 99 -3.72 5.74 -16.31
C ARG A 99 -2.44 5.60 -15.49
N ILE A 100 -2.44 6.27 -14.35
CA ILE A 100 -1.62 5.98 -13.18
C ILE A 100 -2.05 4.63 -12.61
N LEU A 101 -1.08 3.73 -12.48
CA LEU A 101 -1.24 2.38 -11.96
C LEU A 101 -0.90 2.31 -10.47
N SER A 102 0.09 3.09 -10.02
CA SER A 102 0.54 3.09 -8.63
C SER A 102 1.27 4.38 -8.27
N LEU A 103 1.16 4.77 -7.00
CA LEU A 103 1.94 5.83 -6.37
C LEU A 103 2.66 5.23 -5.15
N SER A 104 3.97 5.39 -5.07
CA SER A 104 4.78 4.95 -3.92
C SER A 104 5.43 6.18 -3.28
N PRO A 105 5.03 6.60 -2.07
CA PRO A 105 5.50 7.84 -1.49
C PRO A 105 6.98 7.75 -1.09
N ALA A 106 7.69 8.86 -1.23
CA ALA A 106 9.01 9.06 -0.67
C ALA A 106 8.93 9.19 0.85
N GLN A 107 10.05 8.97 1.51
CA GLN A 107 10.18 9.17 2.96
C GLN A 107 9.83 10.61 3.36
N GLY A 108 8.92 10.75 4.33
CA GLY A 108 8.38 12.04 4.77
C GLY A 108 7.19 12.54 3.95
N PHE A 109 6.73 11.78 2.96
CA PHE A 109 5.52 12.05 2.19
C PHE A 109 4.49 10.93 2.36
N GLU A 110 3.24 11.25 2.11
CA GLU A 110 2.13 10.29 2.00
C GLU A 110 1.38 10.52 0.69
N VAL A 111 0.71 9.47 0.18
CA VAL A 111 -0.23 9.62 -0.93
C VAL A 111 -1.49 10.27 -0.38
N HIS A 112 -1.79 11.48 -0.85
CA HIS A 112 -2.98 12.22 -0.42
C HIS A 112 -4.20 11.86 -1.26
N ASP A 113 -4.05 11.82 -2.59
CA ASP A 113 -5.09 11.44 -3.54
C ASP A 113 -4.50 10.65 -4.72
N GLN A 114 -5.33 9.78 -5.31
CA GLN A 114 -5.00 9.01 -6.51
C GLN A 114 -6.25 8.80 -7.38
N LYS A 115 -6.18 9.29 -8.61
CA LYS A 115 -7.15 9.06 -9.68
C LYS A 115 -6.48 8.33 -10.85
N ALA A 116 -7.25 8.09 -11.91
CA ALA A 116 -6.74 7.44 -13.10
C ALA A 116 -5.66 8.28 -13.79
N ASP A 117 -5.77 9.59 -13.81
CA ASP A 117 -4.89 10.51 -14.55
C ASP A 117 -4.17 11.52 -13.65
N GLU A 118 -4.48 11.54 -12.35
CA GLU A 118 -3.97 12.52 -11.39
C GLU A 118 -3.53 11.82 -10.09
N GLY A 119 -2.54 12.38 -9.42
CA GLY A 119 -2.12 11.94 -8.09
C GLY A 119 -1.49 13.07 -7.30
N GLU A 120 -1.56 12.98 -5.97
CA GLU A 120 -0.94 13.97 -5.08
C GLU A 120 -0.14 13.26 -4.00
N PHE A 121 1.11 13.70 -3.81
CA PHE A 121 1.89 13.42 -2.61
C PHE A 121 1.89 14.64 -1.71
N ARG A 122 1.76 14.43 -0.39
CA ARG A 122 1.80 15.49 0.60
C ARG A 122 2.83 15.21 1.68
N ALA A 123 3.58 16.24 2.08
CA ALA A 123 4.56 16.12 3.15
C ALA A 123 3.87 15.87 4.50
N VAL A 124 4.33 14.86 5.22
CA VAL A 124 3.85 14.54 6.56
C VAL A 124 4.27 15.64 7.53
N GLY A 125 3.29 16.30 8.15
CA GLY A 125 3.53 17.41 9.08
C GLY A 125 3.98 18.72 8.40
N GLY A 126 3.84 18.82 7.08
CA GLY A 126 4.17 20.01 6.30
C GLY A 126 3.04 20.49 5.40
N HIS A 127 3.32 21.54 4.64
CA HIS A 127 2.42 22.11 3.64
C HIS A 127 2.81 21.74 2.19
N ARG A 128 4.04 21.23 2.00
CA ARG A 128 4.54 20.83 0.68
C ARG A 128 3.68 19.75 0.02
N LYS A 129 3.38 19.97 -1.26
CA LYS A 129 2.60 19.09 -2.12
C LYS A 129 3.33 18.85 -3.43
N VAL A 130 3.18 17.64 -3.96
CA VAL A 130 3.68 17.24 -5.28
C VAL A 130 2.53 16.63 -6.04
N GLU A 131 1.98 17.39 -6.96
CA GLU A 131 0.90 16.97 -7.85
C GLU A 131 1.49 16.35 -9.12
N VAL A 132 0.85 15.30 -9.61
CA VAL A 132 1.25 14.57 -10.81
C VAL A 132 0.06 14.35 -11.71
N GLU A 133 0.19 14.75 -12.97
CA GLU A 133 -0.87 14.70 -13.97
C GLU A 133 -0.41 13.96 -15.23
N LEU A 134 -1.21 13.02 -15.72
CA LEU A 134 -1.01 12.32 -16.98
C LEU A 134 -1.51 13.19 -18.14
N THR A 135 -0.60 13.97 -18.72
CA THR A 135 -0.90 14.93 -19.80
C THR A 135 -1.04 14.30 -21.18
N GLY A 136 -0.62 13.05 -21.36
CA GLY A 136 -0.81 12.34 -22.62
C GLY A 136 0.16 11.17 -22.82
N CYS A 137 0.28 10.75 -24.07
CA CYS A 137 1.11 9.63 -24.47
C CYS A 137 1.93 10.00 -25.71
N ASP A 138 3.24 9.75 -25.69
CA ASP A 138 4.11 9.94 -26.84
C ASP A 138 4.86 8.63 -27.14
N ARG A 139 4.60 8.06 -28.32
CA ARG A 139 5.17 6.78 -28.78
C ARG A 139 5.03 5.64 -27.75
N GLY A 140 3.89 5.57 -27.07
CA GLY A 140 3.64 4.55 -26.04
C GLY A 140 4.31 4.83 -24.69
N MET A 141 4.87 6.02 -24.49
CA MET A 141 5.39 6.48 -23.21
C MET A 141 4.42 7.49 -22.59
N PRO A 142 3.95 7.27 -21.35
CA PRO A 142 3.12 8.23 -20.65
C PRO A 142 3.90 9.52 -20.37
N ARG A 143 3.26 10.66 -20.58
CA ARG A 143 3.79 11.98 -20.25
C ARG A 143 3.19 12.45 -18.93
N ILE A 144 4.01 12.48 -17.90
CA ILE A 144 3.64 12.95 -16.57
C ILE A 144 4.14 14.40 -16.41
N ALA A 145 3.24 15.32 -16.11
CA ALA A 145 3.58 16.64 -15.59
C ALA A 145 3.65 16.58 -14.06
N VAL A 146 4.61 17.29 -13.48
CA VAL A 146 4.82 17.34 -12.03
C VAL A 146 4.80 18.80 -11.60
N THR A 147 3.96 19.13 -10.64
CA THR A 147 3.88 20.46 -10.01
C THR A 147 4.22 20.33 -8.53
N VAL A 148 4.96 21.30 -8.00
CA VAL A 148 5.35 21.32 -6.59
C VAL A 148 4.88 22.63 -5.98
N ASP A 149 4.13 22.53 -4.89
CA ASP A 149 3.59 23.65 -4.12
C ASP A 149 4.06 23.57 -2.66
N ASP A 150 4.11 24.72 -1.98
CA ASP A 150 4.54 24.88 -0.58
C ASP A 150 3.40 25.19 0.38
#